data_AF-A0A1V2C3J2-F1
#
_entry.id   AF-A0A1V2C3J2-F1
#
_cell.length_a   1.000
_cell.length_b   1.000
_cell.length_c   1.000
_cell.angle_alpha   90.00
_cell.angle_beta   90.00
_cell.angle_gamma   90.00
#
_symmetry.space_group_name_H-M   'P 1'
#
loop_
_entity.id
_entity.type
_entity.pdbx_description
1 polymer ?
#
loop_
_entity_poly.entity_id
_entity_poly.type
_entity_poly.pdbx_seq_one_letter_code
_entity_poly.pdbx_strand_id
1 'polypeptide(L)'
;MIFEKREEAFFFHGSNGRTSKIFPPNGVPITNGAGLFAFPGGALDPGEEPFKGCLREFREECGNAISFGYVPANQPQSLLYLDNLTIDTARYNILYNQLNTVGSNYTTLYLEFSNDDLRQIQDLISTTNFEAAKMARLGIHNNQIRDYDSIFRDYPFCPLDDELGQVQLWQVKREINEIRDLRTNRATDWYYNMIVFLANQILQLNINY
;
A
#
# COMPACT_ATOMS: atom_id res chain seq x y z
N MET A 1 1.82 -3.45 8.35
CA MET A 1 1.50 -2.03 8.16
C MET A 1 0.09 -1.95 7.61
N ILE A 2 -0.75 -1.06 8.11
CA ILE A 2 -2.16 -0.92 7.71
C ILE A 2 -2.49 0.57 7.56
N PHE A 3 -3.47 0.89 6.73
CA PHE A 3 -3.77 2.26 6.34
C PHE A 3 -5.24 2.57 6.51
N GLU A 4 -5.58 3.80 6.89
CA GLU A 4 -6.96 4.28 6.81
C GLU A 4 -7.21 4.83 5.41
N LYS A 5 -8.24 4.34 4.72
CA LYS A 5 -8.69 4.94 3.47
C LYS A 5 -9.32 6.30 3.73
N ARG A 6 -9.02 7.25 2.86
CA ARG A 6 -9.61 8.58 2.91
C ARG A 6 -11.13 8.49 2.64
N GLU A 7 -11.84 9.51 3.10
CA GLU A 7 -13.25 9.72 2.73
C GLU A 7 -13.37 10.27 1.31
N GLU A 8 -12.38 11.06 0.88
CA GLU A 8 -12.36 11.78 -0.39
C GLU A 8 -10.96 11.70 -1.01
N ALA A 9 -10.93 11.54 -2.33
CA ALA A 9 -9.73 11.53 -3.16
C ALA A 9 -9.77 12.67 -4.19
N PHE A 10 -8.60 13.28 -4.44
CA PHE A 10 -8.48 14.41 -5.38
C PHE A 10 -7.80 14.04 -6.68
N PHE A 11 -7.15 12.88 -6.77
CA PHE A 11 -6.55 12.39 -8.00
C PHE A 11 -6.41 10.88 -7.98
N PHE A 12 -6.47 10.27 -9.16
CA PHE A 12 -6.23 8.85 -9.37
C PHE A 12 -5.35 8.63 -10.60
N HIS A 13 -4.41 7.71 -10.48
CA HIS A 13 -3.63 7.16 -11.55
C HIS A 13 -4.53 6.35 -12.51
N GLY A 14 -4.35 6.56 -13.80
CA GLY A 14 -5.02 5.75 -14.81
C GLY A 14 -4.20 4.51 -15.13
N SER A 15 -4.73 3.31 -14.85
CA SER A 15 -4.15 2.06 -15.35
C SER A 15 -4.67 1.72 -16.76
N ASN A 16 -3.82 1.09 -17.59
CA ASN A 16 -4.16 0.46 -18.87
C ASN A 16 -5.09 1.25 -19.80
N GLY A 17 -4.59 2.36 -20.34
CA GLY A 17 -5.31 3.17 -21.33
C GLY A 17 -6.44 4.03 -20.74
N ARG A 18 -6.66 3.96 -19.43
CA ARG A 18 -7.45 4.96 -18.70
C ARG A 18 -6.57 6.18 -18.47
N THR A 19 -7.15 7.36 -18.67
CA THR A 19 -6.48 8.62 -18.36
C THR A 19 -6.47 8.83 -16.84
N SER A 20 -5.32 9.20 -16.29
CA SER A 20 -5.23 9.74 -14.93
C SER A 20 -6.16 10.94 -14.77
N LYS A 21 -6.70 11.12 -13.56
CA LYS A 21 -7.72 12.14 -13.29
C LYS A 21 -7.36 12.95 -12.07
N ILE A 22 -7.76 14.21 -12.11
CA ILE A 22 -7.86 15.09 -10.94
C ILE A 22 -9.33 15.47 -10.74
N PHE A 23 -9.73 15.76 -9.51
CA PHE A 23 -11.11 16.06 -9.13
C PHE A 23 -11.22 17.41 -8.42
N PRO A 24 -10.99 18.53 -9.12
CA PRO A 24 -11.13 19.85 -8.52
C PRO A 24 -12.60 20.27 -8.35
N PRO A 25 -12.89 21.21 -7.45
CA PRO A 25 -12.05 21.64 -6.33
C PRO A 25 -12.26 20.75 -5.08
N ASN A 26 -13.23 19.84 -5.09
CA ASN A 26 -13.76 19.20 -3.88
C ASN A 26 -13.44 17.70 -3.77
N GLY A 27 -12.60 17.16 -4.66
CA GLY A 27 -12.37 15.74 -4.72
C GLY A 27 -13.61 14.96 -5.17
N VAL A 28 -13.55 13.65 -4.96
CA VAL A 28 -14.68 12.72 -5.09
C VAL A 28 -14.71 11.77 -3.88
N PRO A 29 -15.90 11.38 -3.39
CA PRO A 29 -16.01 10.40 -2.32
C PRO A 29 -15.41 9.05 -2.73
N ILE A 30 -14.65 8.44 -1.82
CA ILE A 30 -14.23 7.04 -1.94
C ILE A 30 -15.44 6.17 -1.56
N THR A 31 -15.84 5.27 -2.46
CA THR A 31 -17.08 4.49 -2.28
C THR A 31 -16.84 3.11 -1.70
N ASN A 32 -15.59 2.61 -1.71
CA ASN A 32 -15.24 1.30 -1.21
C ASN A 32 -14.26 1.38 -0.03
N GLY A 33 -14.81 1.26 1.17
CA GLY A 33 -14.03 1.19 2.40
C GLY A 33 -13.50 2.54 2.91
N ALA A 34 -14.10 3.66 2.50
CA ALA A 34 -13.80 4.98 3.05
C ALA A 34 -13.89 5.01 4.59
N GLY A 35 -12.90 5.64 5.23
CA GLY A 35 -12.78 5.73 6.69
C GLY A 35 -12.44 4.40 7.38
N LEU A 36 -12.21 3.32 6.62
CA LEU A 36 -11.87 2.01 7.16
C LEU A 36 -10.39 1.70 6.98
N PHE A 37 -9.89 0.83 7.86
CA PHE A 37 -8.55 0.28 7.73
C PHE A 37 -8.46 -0.75 6.61
N ALA A 38 -7.39 -0.64 5.82
CA ALA A 38 -7.12 -1.39 4.62
C ALA A 38 -5.62 -1.67 4.45
N PHE A 39 -5.31 -2.75 3.75
CA PHE A 39 -4.00 -2.90 3.13
C PHE A 39 -3.96 -2.13 1.81
N PRO A 40 -2.78 -1.63 1.41
CA PRO A 40 -2.66 -1.02 0.10
C PRO A 40 -2.87 -2.09 -0.96
N GLY A 41 -3.57 -1.76 -2.03
CA GLY A 41 -3.97 -2.76 -3.00
C GLY A 41 -5.12 -2.34 -3.91
N GLY A 42 -5.17 -2.98 -5.07
CA GLY A 42 -6.18 -2.76 -6.09
C GLY A 42 -6.35 -3.95 -7.02
N ALA A 43 -6.96 -3.69 -8.17
CA ALA A 43 -7.24 -4.72 -9.16
C ALA A 43 -5.96 -5.08 -9.92
N LEU A 44 -5.79 -6.38 -10.23
CA LEU A 44 -4.76 -6.81 -11.16
C LEU A 44 -5.13 -6.42 -12.58
N ASP A 45 -4.14 -5.95 -13.31
CA ASP A 45 -4.26 -5.69 -14.73
C ASP A 45 -4.36 -6.99 -15.56
N PRO A 46 -4.99 -6.98 -16.75
CA PRO A 46 -5.09 -8.18 -17.58
C PRO A 46 -3.71 -8.76 -17.93
N GLY A 47 -3.46 -9.99 -17.47
CA GLY A 47 -2.17 -10.67 -17.67
C GLY A 47 -1.05 -10.21 -16.73
N GLU A 48 -1.35 -9.32 -15.77
CA GLU A 48 -0.40 -8.91 -14.75
C GLU A 48 -0.11 -10.08 -13.79
N GLU A 49 1.18 -10.28 -13.51
CA GLU A 49 1.62 -11.23 -12.51
C GLU A 49 1.19 -10.73 -11.12
N PRO A 50 0.47 -11.53 -10.30
CA PRO A 50 -0.09 -11.02 -9.05
C PRO A 50 0.93 -10.37 -8.11
N PHE A 51 2.15 -10.90 -8.07
CA PHE A 51 3.26 -10.32 -7.31
C PHE A 51 3.57 -8.88 -7.78
N LYS A 52 3.65 -8.67 -9.10
CA LYS A 52 3.90 -7.33 -9.68
C LYS A 52 2.76 -6.38 -9.39
N GLY A 53 1.52 -6.86 -9.45
CA GLY A 53 0.35 -6.08 -9.07
C GLY A 53 0.41 -5.64 -7.60
N CYS A 54 0.71 -6.54 -6.67
CA CYS A 54 0.87 -6.15 -5.26
C CYS A 54 1.94 -5.06 -5.04
N LEU A 55 3.09 -5.15 -5.74
CA LEU A 55 4.14 -4.14 -5.63
C LEU A 55 3.76 -2.82 -6.31
N ARG A 56 3.10 -2.88 -7.47
CA ARG A 56 2.62 -1.70 -8.20
C ARG A 56 1.61 -0.93 -7.34
N GLU A 57 0.59 -1.60 -6.83
CA GLU A 57 -0.46 -1.00 -6.01
C GLU A 57 0.12 -0.40 -4.71
N PHE A 58 1.05 -1.11 -4.06
CA PHE A 58 1.75 -0.56 -2.90
C PHE A 58 2.46 0.75 -3.26
N ARG A 59 3.18 0.79 -4.39
CA ARG A 59 3.90 1.96 -4.85
C ARG A 59 2.95 3.11 -5.24
N GLU A 60 1.85 2.80 -5.90
CA GLU A 60 0.84 3.76 -6.34
C GLU A 60 0.19 4.48 -5.14
N GLU A 61 -0.20 3.73 -4.11
CA GLU A 61 -0.91 4.29 -2.96
C GLU A 61 0.01 4.77 -1.82
N CYS A 62 1.21 4.19 -1.68
CA CYS A 62 2.14 4.54 -0.60
C CYS A 62 3.26 5.48 -1.04
N GLY A 63 3.48 5.68 -2.34
CA GLY A 63 4.47 6.60 -2.89
C GLY A 63 5.63 5.93 -3.64
N ASN A 64 6.07 6.60 -4.72
CA ASN A 64 7.08 6.10 -5.66
C ASN A 64 8.48 5.89 -5.08
N ALA A 65 8.79 6.53 -3.95
CA ALA A 65 10.09 6.38 -3.29
C ALA A 65 10.31 4.98 -2.70
N ILE A 66 9.21 4.24 -2.46
CA ILE A 66 9.27 2.90 -1.90
C ILE A 66 9.06 1.92 -3.06
N SER A 67 10.14 1.33 -3.53
CA SER A 67 10.12 0.30 -4.56
C SER A 67 10.86 -0.94 -4.06
N PHE A 68 10.35 -2.10 -4.44
CA PHE A 68 10.92 -3.39 -4.06
C PHE A 68 11.35 -4.11 -5.35
N GLY A 69 12.60 -4.58 -5.40
CA GLY A 69 13.12 -5.35 -6.53
C GLY A 69 12.56 -6.78 -6.58
N TYR A 70 12.32 -7.31 -7.78
CA TYR A 70 11.97 -8.71 -8.03
C TYR A 70 13.04 -9.38 -8.90
N VAL A 71 13.48 -10.57 -8.51
CA VAL A 71 14.37 -11.41 -9.32
C VAL A 71 13.70 -12.77 -9.55
N PRO A 72 13.34 -13.13 -10.80
CA PRO A 72 12.64 -14.38 -11.11
C PRO A 72 13.44 -15.65 -10.75
N ALA A 73 12.75 -16.66 -10.22
CA ALA A 73 13.35 -17.91 -9.77
C ALA A 73 13.76 -18.83 -10.95
N ASN A 74 15.07 -18.92 -11.20
CA ASN A 74 15.69 -20.05 -11.92
C ASN A 74 17.14 -20.32 -11.44
N GLN A 75 17.50 -19.89 -10.23
CA GLN A 75 18.78 -20.24 -9.60
C GLN A 75 18.58 -20.59 -8.12
N PRO A 76 19.40 -21.50 -7.55
CA PRO A 76 19.37 -21.80 -6.12
C PRO A 76 19.60 -20.50 -5.36
N GLN A 77 18.57 -20.03 -4.66
CA GLN A 77 18.67 -18.84 -3.82
C GLN A 77 19.47 -19.19 -2.56
N SER A 78 20.80 -19.09 -2.67
CA SER A 78 21.62 -18.76 -1.51
C SER A 78 21.18 -17.41 -0.98
N LEU A 79 21.30 -17.19 0.34
CA LEU A 79 21.01 -15.96 1.11
C LEU A 79 21.76 -14.68 0.67
N LEU A 80 22.06 -14.52 -0.61
CA LEU A 80 22.70 -13.36 -1.20
C LEU A 80 21.96 -12.98 -2.48
N TYR A 81 21.69 -11.68 -2.58
CA TYR A 81 21.12 -10.92 -3.70
C TYR A 81 19.60 -10.77 -3.75
N LEU A 82 19.11 -9.85 -2.91
CA LEU A 82 17.89 -9.09 -3.13
C LEU A 82 18.29 -7.60 -3.11
N ASP A 83 18.43 -6.98 -4.29
CA ASP A 83 18.80 -5.56 -4.39
C ASP A 83 17.59 -4.69 -4.80
N ASN A 84 17.51 -3.55 -4.09
CA ASN A 84 16.86 -2.26 -4.38
C ASN A 84 15.45 -1.99 -3.84
N LEU A 85 15.42 -1.67 -2.53
CA LEU A 85 14.74 -0.48 -1.99
C LEU A 85 15.83 0.59 -1.78
N THR A 86 15.68 1.80 -2.34
CA THR A 86 16.60 2.92 -2.10
C THR A 86 15.92 3.91 -1.16
N ILE A 87 16.11 3.74 0.14
CA ILE A 87 15.80 4.77 1.15
C ILE A 87 17.13 5.25 1.70
N ASP A 88 17.42 6.55 1.49
CA ASP A 88 18.51 7.33 2.07
C ASP A 88 19.82 6.55 2.39
N THR A 89 20.56 6.17 1.34
CA THR A 89 21.91 5.58 1.38
C THR A 89 22.10 4.23 2.10
N ALA A 90 21.05 3.62 2.65
CA ALA A 90 21.10 2.29 3.27
C ALA A 90 20.38 1.23 2.42
N ARG A 91 20.99 0.05 2.28
CA ARG A 91 20.39 -1.11 1.61
C ARG A 91 19.61 -1.95 2.63
N TYR A 92 18.38 -2.32 2.28
CA TYR A 92 17.52 -3.17 3.10
C TYR A 92 17.42 -4.57 2.51
N ASN A 93 17.55 -5.60 3.36
CA ASN A 93 17.31 -7.00 2.99
C ASN A 93 15.84 -7.32 3.28
N ILE A 94 15.03 -7.51 2.25
CA ILE A 94 13.69 -8.05 2.40
C ILE A 94 13.84 -9.54 2.63
N LEU A 95 13.42 -10.02 3.79
CA LEU A 95 13.33 -11.45 4.03
C LEU A 95 11.91 -11.88 3.62
N TYR A 96 11.82 -12.97 2.89
CA TYR A 96 10.58 -13.67 2.56
C TYR A 96 9.69 -13.11 1.42
N ASN A 97 9.36 -14.02 0.48
CA ASN A 97 8.35 -13.85 -0.57
C ASN A 97 7.34 -14.98 -0.43
N GLN A 98 6.18 -14.73 0.20
CA GLN A 98 5.05 -15.66 0.12
C GLN A 98 3.86 -14.94 -0.51
N LEU A 99 3.56 -15.37 -1.74
CA LEU A 99 2.30 -15.06 -2.39
C LEU A 99 1.26 -16.06 -1.90
N ASN A 100 0.10 -15.58 -1.49
CA ASN A 100 -1.03 -16.45 -1.19
C ASN A 100 -2.31 -15.90 -1.80
N THR A 101 -3.19 -16.80 -2.22
CA THR A 101 -4.55 -16.45 -2.61
C THR A 101 -5.46 -16.61 -1.39
N VAL A 102 -6.08 -15.52 -0.94
CA VAL A 102 -7.02 -15.53 0.18
C VAL A 102 -8.44 -15.54 -0.40
N GLY A 103 -9.11 -16.69 -0.28
CA GLY A 103 -10.35 -16.95 -1.05
C GLY A 103 -10.06 -17.19 -2.54
N SER A 104 -11.08 -17.16 -3.40
CA SER A 104 -10.89 -17.36 -4.85
C SER A 104 -10.49 -16.08 -5.60
N ASN A 105 -10.46 -14.92 -4.94
CA ASN A 105 -10.53 -13.62 -5.61
C ASN A 105 -9.41 -12.64 -5.24
N TYR A 106 -8.60 -12.92 -4.22
CA TYR A 106 -7.60 -11.96 -3.73
C TYR A 106 -6.22 -12.60 -3.66
N THR A 107 -5.20 -11.82 -4.04
CA THR A 107 -3.80 -12.21 -3.87
C THR A 107 -3.13 -11.28 -2.86
N THR A 108 -2.33 -11.86 -1.97
CA THR A 108 -1.59 -11.14 -0.92
C THR A 108 -0.12 -11.47 -0.99
N LEU A 109 0.71 -10.44 -0.85
CA LEU A 109 2.16 -10.57 -0.70
C LEU A 109 2.55 -10.28 0.76
N TYR A 110 3.24 -11.22 1.40
CA TYR A 110 3.82 -11.03 2.73
C TYR A 110 5.33 -10.80 2.63
N LEU A 111 5.79 -9.72 3.24
CA LEU A 111 7.19 -9.30 3.28
C LEU A 111 7.63 -9.14 4.74
N GLU A 112 8.82 -9.64 5.07
CA GLU A 112 9.44 -9.48 6.38
C GLU A 112 10.49 -8.36 6.35
N PHE A 113 10.49 -7.55 7.40
CA PHE A 113 11.33 -6.38 7.57
C PHE A 113 11.82 -6.31 9.01
N SER A 114 12.95 -5.63 9.23
CA SER A 114 13.34 -5.24 10.59
C SER A 114 12.30 -4.27 11.17
N ASN A 115 12.18 -4.21 12.50
CA ASN A 115 11.30 -3.24 13.15
C ASN A 115 11.69 -1.79 12.84
N ASP A 116 13.00 -1.53 12.67
CA ASP A 116 13.50 -0.19 12.37
C ASP A 116 13.22 0.18 10.91
N ASP A 117 13.25 -0.81 9.99
CA ASP A 117 12.90 -0.60 8.58
C ASP A 117 11.40 -0.29 8.46
N LEU A 118 10.54 -1.06 9.15
CA LEU A 118 9.10 -0.82 9.15
C LEU A 118 8.75 0.58 9.67
N ARG A 119 9.46 1.05 10.70
CA ARG A 119 9.29 2.40 11.24
C ARG A 119 9.76 3.44 10.24
N GLN A 120 10.93 3.27 9.63
CA GLN A 120 11.42 4.21 8.62
C GLN A 120 10.49 4.30 7.41
N ILE A 121 9.93 3.17 6.95
CA ILE A 121 8.94 3.14 5.88
C ILE A 121 7.66 3.87 6.33
N GLN A 122 7.16 3.60 7.54
CA GLN A 122 5.99 4.30 8.09
C GLN A 122 6.22 5.82 8.17
N ASP A 123 7.38 6.23 8.68
CA ASP A 123 7.77 7.62 8.85
C ASP A 123 7.88 8.32 7.49
N LEU A 124 8.50 7.68 6.50
CA LEU A 124 8.58 8.21 5.13
C LEU A 124 7.18 8.41 4.53
N ILE A 125 6.31 7.41 4.64
CA ILE A 125 4.94 7.52 4.10
C ILE A 125 4.18 8.65 4.80
N SER A 126 4.19 8.67 6.13
CA SER A 126 3.39 9.63 6.91
C SER A 126 3.90 11.06 6.81
N THR A 127 5.21 11.28 6.88
CA THR A 127 5.81 12.61 6.98
C THR A 127 6.17 13.22 5.63
N THR A 128 6.41 12.39 4.62
CA THR A 128 6.83 12.85 3.29
C THR A 128 5.73 12.62 2.26
N ASN A 129 5.29 11.39 2.06
CA ASN A 129 4.41 11.06 0.94
C ASN A 129 2.99 11.59 1.16
N PHE A 130 2.42 11.40 2.35
CA PHE A 130 1.09 11.91 2.69
C PHE A 130 1.06 13.44 2.89
N GLU A 131 2.16 14.05 3.32
CA GLU A 131 2.27 15.52 3.34
C GLU A 131 2.36 16.08 1.92
N ALA A 132 3.10 15.44 1.01
CA ALA A 132 3.11 15.77 -0.42
C ALA A 132 1.70 15.66 -1.04
N ALA A 133 0.96 14.57 -0.77
CA ALA A 133 -0.42 14.42 -1.22
C ALA A 133 -1.34 15.52 -0.67
N LYS A 134 -1.18 15.88 0.61
CA LYS A 134 -1.93 16.99 1.23
C LYS A 134 -1.65 18.33 0.55
N MET A 135 -0.40 18.62 0.21
CA MET A 135 -0.05 19.85 -0.50
C MET A 135 -0.59 19.85 -1.94
N ALA A 136 -0.56 18.70 -2.62
CA ALA A 136 -1.19 18.52 -3.93
C ALA A 136 -2.71 18.77 -3.87
N ARG A 137 -3.40 18.21 -2.88
CA ARG A 137 -4.84 18.45 -2.63
C ARG A 137 -5.16 19.92 -2.45
N LEU A 138 -4.38 20.64 -1.63
CA LEU A 138 -4.54 22.09 -1.45
C LEU A 138 -4.35 22.85 -2.76
N GLY A 139 -3.36 22.46 -3.57
CA GLY A 139 -3.13 23.03 -4.90
C GLY A 139 -4.30 22.78 -5.86
N ILE A 140 -4.87 21.58 -5.88
CA ILE A 140 -6.05 21.23 -6.70
C ILE A 140 -7.28 22.02 -6.22
N HIS A 141 -7.52 22.07 -4.91
CA HIS A 141 -8.63 22.82 -4.31
C HIS A 141 -8.57 24.31 -4.67
N ASN A 142 -7.37 24.91 -4.58
CA ASN A 142 -7.11 26.30 -4.89
C ASN A 142 -6.92 26.57 -6.40
N ASN A 143 -7.16 25.57 -7.26
CA ASN A 143 -7.05 25.68 -8.72
C ASN A 143 -5.65 26.09 -9.22
N GLN A 144 -4.61 25.76 -8.44
CA GLN A 144 -3.19 25.96 -8.73
C GLN A 144 -2.60 24.75 -9.50
N ILE A 145 -3.11 23.55 -9.23
CA ILE A 145 -2.79 22.31 -9.96
C ILE A 145 -4.00 21.91 -10.79
N ARG A 146 -3.79 21.74 -12.10
CA ARG A 146 -4.87 21.47 -13.09
C ARG A 146 -4.60 20.30 -14.02
N ASP A 147 -3.41 19.75 -13.96
CA ASP A 147 -2.97 18.58 -14.72
C ASP A 147 -2.38 17.56 -13.74
N TYR A 148 -2.54 16.28 -14.04
CA TYR A 148 -2.08 15.22 -13.16
C TYR A 148 -0.53 15.23 -13.04
N ASP A 149 0.17 15.50 -14.14
CA ASP A 149 1.64 15.49 -14.15
C ASP A 149 2.25 16.63 -13.30
N SER A 150 1.59 17.78 -13.15
CA SER A 150 2.08 18.86 -12.28
C SER A 150 2.13 18.47 -10.81
N ILE A 151 1.29 17.53 -10.36
CA ILE A 151 1.35 16.99 -8.99
C ILE A 151 2.77 16.49 -8.70
N PHE A 152 3.32 15.65 -9.57
CA PHE A 152 4.61 14.99 -9.33
C PHE A 152 5.81 15.86 -9.70
N ARG A 153 5.61 16.88 -10.53
CA ARG A 153 6.62 17.91 -10.76
C ARG A 153 6.85 18.76 -9.52
N ASP A 154 5.78 19.14 -8.83
CA ASP A 154 5.84 20.01 -7.65
C ASP A 154 6.03 19.21 -6.35
N TYR A 155 5.50 17.99 -6.31
CA TYR A 155 5.52 17.08 -5.17
C TYR A 155 6.00 15.68 -5.60
N PRO A 156 7.31 15.49 -5.84
CA PRO A 156 7.86 14.26 -6.45
C PRO A 156 7.70 12.98 -5.61
N PHE A 157 7.42 13.12 -4.31
CA PHE A 157 7.18 11.99 -3.40
C PHE A 157 5.70 11.69 -3.17
N CYS A 158 4.81 12.43 -3.84
CA CYS A 158 3.37 12.18 -3.76
C CYS A 158 3.05 10.75 -4.24
N PRO A 159 2.17 10.00 -3.54
CA PRO A 159 1.50 8.84 -4.09
C PRO A 159 0.84 9.15 -5.42
N LEU A 160 0.77 8.15 -6.29
CA LEU A 160 0.08 8.26 -7.57
C LEU A 160 -1.44 8.32 -7.38
N ASP A 161 -1.95 7.73 -6.30
CA ASP A 161 -3.36 7.72 -5.90
C ASP A 161 -3.56 8.38 -4.54
N ASP A 162 -4.53 9.28 -4.45
CA ASP A 162 -4.92 9.97 -3.20
C ASP A 162 -5.95 9.15 -2.41
N GLU A 163 -5.67 7.87 -2.18
CA GLU A 163 -6.63 6.95 -1.55
C GLU A 163 -6.36 6.70 -0.07
N LEU A 164 -5.10 6.77 0.37
CA LEU A 164 -4.68 6.47 1.74
C LEU A 164 -4.38 7.75 2.53
N GLY A 165 -4.67 7.76 3.83
CA GLY A 165 -4.55 8.95 4.67
C GLY A 165 -3.68 8.78 5.91
N GLN A 166 -3.88 7.72 6.67
CA GLN A 166 -3.10 7.42 7.88
C GLN A 166 -2.44 6.05 7.74
N VAL A 167 -1.30 5.88 8.39
CA VAL A 167 -0.55 4.60 8.41
C VAL A 167 -0.24 4.18 9.84
N GLN A 168 -0.47 2.90 10.14
CA GLN A 168 -0.25 2.31 11.45
C GLN A 168 0.55 1.01 11.36
N LEU A 169 1.32 0.74 12.43
CA LEU A 169 2.00 -0.53 12.67
C LEU A 169 1.24 -1.34 13.71
N TRP A 170 0.28 -2.13 13.24
CA TRP A 170 -0.42 -3.10 14.08
C TRP A 170 0.50 -4.27 14.43
N GLN A 171 0.45 -4.66 15.70
CA GLN A 171 0.95 -5.91 16.21
C GLN A 171 -0.21 -6.89 16.35
N VAL A 172 -0.13 -8.00 15.62
CA VAL A 172 -1.21 -8.99 15.49
C VAL A 172 -1.79 -9.53 16.82
N LYS A 173 -1.05 -9.43 17.92
CA LYS A 173 -1.51 -9.78 19.29
C LYS A 173 -2.11 -8.61 20.08
N ARG A 174 -1.64 -7.39 19.85
CA ARG A 174 -2.05 -6.20 20.60
C ARG A 174 -3.35 -5.64 20.04
N GLU A 175 -3.44 -5.48 18.73
CA GLU A 175 -4.63 -4.98 18.01
C GLU A 175 -5.65 -6.10 17.69
N ILE A 176 -5.82 -7.07 18.60
CA ILE A 176 -6.66 -8.24 18.34
C ILE A 176 -8.14 -7.87 18.14
N ASN A 177 -8.63 -6.83 18.83
CA ASN A 177 -10.02 -6.42 18.76
C ASN A 177 -10.28 -5.65 17.45
N GLU A 178 -9.38 -4.76 17.07
CA GLU A 178 -9.41 -4.02 15.81
C GLU A 178 -9.36 -4.99 14.63
N ILE A 179 -8.50 -6.02 14.70
CA ILE A 179 -8.45 -7.08 13.69
C ILE A 179 -9.79 -7.84 13.63
N ARG A 180 -10.39 -8.19 14.78
CA ARG A 180 -11.70 -8.84 14.81
C ARG A 180 -12.79 -8.00 14.16
N ASP A 181 -12.77 -6.69 14.38
CA ASP A 181 -13.79 -5.79 13.84
C ASP A 181 -13.76 -5.74 12.30
N LEU A 182 -12.60 -5.91 11.67
CA LEU A 182 -12.48 -6.00 10.21
C LEU A 182 -13.38 -7.09 9.60
N ARG A 183 -13.61 -8.20 10.32
CA ARG A 183 -14.45 -9.32 9.84
C ARG A 183 -15.93 -8.97 9.74
N THR A 184 -16.37 -7.90 10.41
CA THR A 184 -17.78 -7.54 10.52
C THR A 184 -18.28 -6.69 9.36
N ASN A 185 -17.37 -6.16 8.55
CA ASN A 185 -17.67 -5.28 7.43
C ASN A 185 -17.20 -5.91 6.11
N ARG A 186 -18.10 -6.02 5.14
CA ARG A 186 -17.83 -6.61 3.81
C ARG A 186 -16.73 -5.87 3.03
N ALA A 187 -16.50 -4.59 3.32
CA ALA A 187 -15.41 -3.84 2.69
C ALA A 187 -14.02 -4.25 3.23
N THR A 188 -13.95 -4.90 4.40
CA THR A 188 -12.69 -5.22 5.10
C THR A 188 -12.55 -6.68 5.54
N ASP A 189 -13.58 -7.51 5.37
CA ASP A 189 -13.59 -8.92 5.80
C ASP A 189 -12.48 -9.76 5.18
N TRP A 190 -12.05 -9.39 3.98
CA TRP A 190 -10.95 -10.02 3.28
C TRP A 190 -9.58 -9.60 3.86
N TYR A 191 -9.41 -8.39 4.38
CA TYR A 191 -8.21 -8.00 5.14
C TYR A 191 -8.07 -8.82 6.42
N TYR A 192 -9.18 -9.08 7.11
CA TYR A 192 -9.20 -9.98 8.26
C TYR A 192 -8.62 -11.37 7.90
N ASN A 193 -9.09 -11.95 6.79
CA ASN A 193 -8.62 -13.26 6.35
C ASN A 193 -7.11 -13.27 6.04
N MET A 194 -6.58 -12.19 5.47
CA MET A 194 -5.14 -12.03 5.20
C MET A 194 -4.32 -11.97 6.51
N ILE A 195 -4.80 -11.22 7.52
CA ILE A 195 -4.14 -11.14 8.82
C ILE A 195 -4.15 -12.48 9.55
N VAL A 196 -5.30 -13.17 9.56
CA VAL A 196 -5.43 -14.50 10.18
C VAL A 196 -4.51 -15.51 9.50
N PHE A 197 -4.41 -15.46 8.17
CA PHE A 197 -3.49 -16.32 7.41
C PHE A 197 -2.04 -16.04 7.80
N LEU A 198 -1.60 -14.78 7.81
CA LEU A 198 -0.27 -14.40 8.26
C LEU A 198 0.01 -14.90 9.68
N ALA A 199 -0.89 -14.60 10.62
CA ALA A 199 -0.70 -14.92 12.03
C ALA A 199 -0.61 -16.42 12.29
N ASN A 200 -1.49 -17.22 11.67
CA ASN A 200 -1.67 -18.62 12.04
C ASN A 200 -1.01 -19.61 11.07
N GLN A 201 -0.90 -19.27 9.79
CA GLN A 201 -0.32 -20.17 8.78
C GLN A 201 1.17 -19.90 8.54
N ILE A 202 1.56 -18.62 8.54
CA ILE A 202 2.96 -18.23 8.29
C ILE A 202 3.73 -18.13 9.61
N LEU A 203 3.25 -17.32 10.55
CA LEU A 203 3.92 -17.04 11.82
C LEU A 203 3.62 -18.07 12.92
N GLN A 204 2.68 -18.99 12.68
CA GLN A 204 2.32 -20.08 13.60
C GLN A 204 1.97 -19.61 15.03
N LEU A 205 1.35 -18.43 15.17
CA LEU A 205 1.09 -17.81 16.46
C LEU A 205 -0.12 -18.42 17.20
N ASN A 206 -0.95 -19.21 16.51
CA ASN A 206 -2.14 -19.87 17.05
C ASN A 206 -3.10 -18.92 17.79
N ILE A 207 -3.35 -17.75 17.21
CA ILE A 207 -4.23 -16.72 17.76
C ILE A 207 -5.67 -16.98 17.32
N ASN A 208 -6.58 -17.01 18.29
CA ASN A 208 -8.02 -17.08 18.05
C ASN A 208 -8.60 -15.67 17.89
N TYR A 209 -8.75 -15.23 16.65
CA TYR A 209 -9.49 -14.01 16.31
C TYR A 209 -11.00 -14.27 16.29
#